data_AF-R1DWH7-F1
#
_entry.id   AF-R1DWH7-F1
#
_cell.length_a   1.000
_cell.length_b   1.000
_cell.length_c   1.000
_cell.angle_alpha   90.00
_cell.angle_beta   90.00
_cell.angle_gamma   90.00
#
_symmetry.space_group_name_H-M   'P 1'
#
loop_
_entity.id
_entity.type
_entity.pdbx_description
1 polymer ?
#
loop_
_entity_poly.entity_id
_entity_poly.type
_entity_poly.pdbx_seq_one_letter_code
_entity_poly.pdbx_strand_id
1 'polypeptide(L)'
;MTTLNLGGNYIRAEGAAAISEALRGNGVLKELNLCANSIGPTGATALADALKVNGVLTKIVLWGNNLGDEGKGVIRDAEAATDERVGLSYSLRTKNAAQRTVRGVQPS
;
A
#
# COMPACT_ATOMS: atom_id res chain seq x y z
N MET A 1 -9.79 -7.45 17.38
CA MET A 1 -8.48 -7.55 16.70
C MET A 1 -8.27 -6.29 15.88
N THR A 2 -7.22 -5.51 16.14
CA THR A 2 -6.95 -4.22 15.46
C THR A 2 -5.84 -4.32 14.43
N THR A 3 -5.07 -5.41 14.41
CA THR A 3 -3.97 -5.62 13.47
C THR A 3 -4.14 -6.98 12.81
N LEU A 4 -3.96 -7.04 11.50
CA LEU A 4 -4.04 -8.25 10.69
C LEU A 4 -2.80 -8.35 9.79
N ASN A 5 -2.07 -9.47 9.89
CA ASN A 5 -0.92 -9.74 9.04
C ASN A 5 -1.21 -10.90 8.08
N LEU A 6 -1.21 -10.58 6.79
CA LEU A 6 -1.42 -11.51 5.69
C LEU A 6 -0.25 -11.46 4.69
N GLY A 7 0.94 -11.02 5.10
CA GLY A 7 2.11 -10.99 4.23
C GLY A 7 2.50 -12.38 3.71
N GLY A 8 2.87 -12.50 2.43
CA GLY A 8 3.41 -13.74 1.85
C GLY A 8 2.39 -14.84 1.53
N ASN A 9 1.10 -14.51 1.32
CA ASN A 9 0.02 -15.47 1.15
C ASN A 9 -0.51 -15.62 -0.29
N TYR A 10 0.17 -15.06 -1.30
CA TYR A 10 -0.29 -15.09 -2.70
C TYR A 10 -1.76 -14.65 -2.87
N ILE A 11 -2.17 -13.61 -2.15
CA ILE A 11 -3.54 -13.07 -2.21
C ILE A 11 -3.95 -12.68 -3.63
N ARG A 12 -3.00 -12.20 -4.46
CA ARG A 12 -3.23 -11.77 -5.85
C ARG A 12 -4.32 -10.70 -5.97
N ALA A 13 -4.74 -10.41 -7.19
CA ALA A 13 -5.73 -9.36 -7.45
C ALA A 13 -7.11 -9.73 -6.89
N GLU A 14 -7.50 -11.01 -7.01
CA GLU A 14 -8.81 -11.51 -6.61
C GLU A 14 -8.97 -11.50 -5.09
N GLY A 15 -7.95 -11.94 -4.35
CA GLY A 15 -7.98 -11.87 -2.90
C GLY A 15 -7.90 -10.43 -2.39
N ALA A 16 -7.21 -9.54 -3.10
CA ALA A 16 -7.20 -8.11 -2.75
C ALA A 16 -8.59 -7.49 -2.93
N ALA A 17 -9.33 -7.88 -3.97
CA ALA A 17 -10.72 -7.46 -4.15
C ALA A 17 -11.61 -7.95 -2.98
N ALA A 18 -11.48 -9.21 -2.57
CA ALA A 18 -12.22 -9.75 -1.43
C ALA A 18 -11.89 -9.01 -0.12
N ILE A 19 -10.62 -8.71 0.11
CA ILE A 19 -10.17 -7.91 1.28
C ILE A 19 -10.72 -6.48 1.21
N SER A 20 -10.77 -5.89 0.02
CA SER A 20 -11.31 -4.55 -0.20
C SER A 20 -12.79 -4.49 0.21
N GLU A 21 -13.59 -5.46 -0.22
CA GLU A 21 -15.00 -5.55 0.18
C GLU A 21 -15.15 -5.75 1.70
N ALA A 22 -14.33 -6.61 2.30
CA ALA A 22 -14.33 -6.78 3.75
C ALA A 22 -13.94 -5.49 4.50
N LEU A 23 -13.01 -4.70 3.95
CA LEU A 23 -12.58 -3.43 4.54
C LEU A 23 -13.69 -2.39 4.53
N ARG A 24 -14.55 -2.29 3.49
CA ARG A 24 -15.60 -1.26 3.42
C ARG A 24 -16.52 -1.24 4.65
N GLY A 25 -16.82 -2.42 5.21
CA GLY A 25 -17.65 -2.58 6.41
C GLY A 25 -16.86 -2.76 7.71
N ASN A 26 -15.53 -2.78 7.67
CA ASN A 26 -14.71 -3.08 8.84
C ASN A 26 -14.49 -1.82 9.70
N GLY A 27 -15.16 -1.79 10.86
CA GLY A 27 -15.07 -0.70 11.83
C GLY A 27 -14.00 -0.86 12.93
N VAL A 28 -13.14 -1.88 12.87
CA VAL A 28 -12.23 -2.25 13.98
C VAL A 28 -10.77 -2.31 13.58
N LEU A 29 -10.47 -2.74 12.35
CA LEU A 29 -9.11 -2.98 11.89
C LEU A 29 -8.36 -1.65 11.68
N LYS A 30 -7.23 -1.51 12.35
CA LYS A 30 -6.34 -0.34 12.31
C LYS A 30 -5.11 -0.56 11.45
N GLU A 31 -4.55 -1.77 11.45
CA GLU A 31 -3.35 -2.10 10.68
C GLU A 31 -3.54 -3.36 9.84
N LEU A 32 -3.19 -3.27 8.55
CA LEU A 32 -3.26 -4.39 7.61
C LEU A 32 -1.91 -4.57 6.90
N ASN A 33 -1.27 -5.71 7.11
CA ASN A 33 -0.05 -6.07 6.37
C ASN A 33 -0.37 -7.04 5.22
N LEU A 34 -0.09 -6.60 3.99
CA LEU A 34 -0.28 -7.34 2.75
C LEU A 34 1.01 -7.48 1.95
N CYS A 35 2.19 -7.36 2.57
CA CYS A 35 3.44 -7.43 1.83
C CYS A 35 3.63 -8.75 1.06
N ALA A 36 4.34 -8.71 -0.07
CA ALA A 36 4.73 -9.90 -0.83
C ALA A 36 3.57 -10.84 -1.22
N ASN A 37 2.47 -10.29 -1.77
CA ASN A 37 1.26 -11.05 -2.12
C ASN A 37 0.90 -11.06 -3.61
N SER A 38 1.75 -10.49 -4.47
CA SER A 38 1.52 -10.42 -5.93
C SER A 38 0.17 -9.78 -6.31
N ILE A 39 -0.26 -8.75 -5.57
CA ILE A 39 -1.58 -8.11 -5.75
C ILE A 39 -1.77 -7.48 -7.15
N GLY A 40 -0.70 -6.91 -7.73
CA GLY A 40 -0.77 -6.25 -9.04
C GLY A 40 -1.53 -4.91 -9.05
N PRO A 41 -1.59 -4.23 -10.20
CA PRO A 41 -2.28 -2.93 -10.33
C PRO A 41 -3.79 -3.04 -10.11
N THR A 42 -4.45 -4.06 -10.64
CA THR A 42 -5.91 -4.25 -10.49
C THR A 42 -6.32 -4.40 -9.03
N GLY A 43 -5.59 -5.21 -8.25
CA GLY A 43 -5.85 -5.34 -6.83
C GLY A 43 -5.49 -4.08 -6.03
N ALA A 44 -4.51 -3.28 -6.49
CA ALA A 44 -4.20 -1.98 -5.91
C ALA A 44 -5.37 -1.01 -6.04
N THR A 45 -6.02 -0.96 -7.21
CA THR A 45 -7.21 -0.13 -7.45
C THR A 45 -8.36 -0.52 -6.52
N ALA A 46 -8.62 -1.83 -6.37
CA ALA A 46 -9.65 -2.31 -5.45
C ALA A 46 -9.38 -1.86 -4.00
N LEU A 47 -8.14 -2.02 -3.54
CA LEU A 47 -7.73 -1.60 -2.20
C LEU A 47 -7.86 -0.08 -2.02
N ALA A 48 -7.43 0.71 -3.01
CA ALA A 48 -7.56 2.17 -3.00
C ALA A 48 -9.01 2.61 -2.81
N ASP A 49 -9.96 2.00 -3.51
CA ASP A 49 -11.37 2.35 -3.41
C ASP A 49 -12.01 1.95 -2.06
N ALA A 50 -11.49 0.92 -1.41
CA ALA A 50 -11.89 0.58 -0.04
C ALA A 50 -11.26 1.55 0.98
N LEU A 51 -10.00 1.96 0.79
CA LEU A 51 -9.32 2.91 1.67
C LEU A 51 -10.01 4.28 1.71
N LYS A 52 -10.50 4.78 0.56
CA LYS A 52 -11.24 6.05 0.48
C LYS A 52 -12.50 6.10 1.35
N VAL A 53 -13.11 4.93 1.65
CA VAL A 53 -14.35 4.85 2.44
C VAL A 53 -14.14 4.29 3.85
N ASN A 54 -13.06 3.53 4.07
CA ASN A 54 -12.73 3.01 5.39
C ASN A 54 -12.03 4.10 6.22
N GLY A 55 -12.78 4.74 7.12
CA GLY A 55 -12.25 5.76 8.04
C GLY A 55 -11.58 5.21 9.31
N VAL A 56 -11.35 3.91 9.41
CA VAL A 56 -10.83 3.25 10.63
C VAL A 56 -9.39 2.79 10.46
N LEU A 57 -9.05 2.24 9.29
CA LEU A 57 -7.72 1.72 8.98
C LEU A 57 -6.73 2.90 8.91
N THR A 58 -5.66 2.80 9.69
CA THR A 58 -4.63 3.84 9.80
C THR A 58 -3.29 3.40 9.23
N LYS A 59 -3.16 2.15 8.80
CA LYS A 59 -1.92 1.65 8.21
C LYS A 59 -2.15 0.48 7.28
N ILE A 60 -1.53 0.55 6.11
CA ILE A 60 -1.49 -0.55 5.15
C ILE A 60 -0.06 -0.78 4.64
N VAL A 61 0.39 -2.03 4.60
CA VAL A 61 1.73 -2.40 4.13
C VAL A 61 1.64 -3.19 2.82
N LEU A 62 2.16 -2.63 1.73
CA LEU A 62 1.98 -3.16 0.37
C LEU A 62 3.28 -3.44 -0.39
N TRP A 63 4.46 -3.33 0.22
CA TRP A 63 5.71 -3.62 -0.48
C TRP A 63 5.76 -5.07 -1.01
N GLY A 64 6.42 -5.29 -2.15
CA GLY A 64 6.54 -6.63 -2.75
C GLY A 64 5.31 -7.12 -3.54
N ASN A 65 4.37 -6.24 -3.90
CA ASN A 65 3.13 -6.62 -4.58
C ASN A 65 3.05 -6.35 -6.09
N ASN A 66 4.14 -5.89 -6.71
CA ASN A 66 4.18 -5.57 -8.14
C ASN A 66 3.02 -4.68 -8.62
N LEU A 67 2.70 -3.61 -7.86
CA LEU A 67 1.53 -2.76 -8.12
C LEU A 67 1.58 -1.98 -9.46
N GLY A 68 2.75 -1.89 -10.11
CA GLY A 68 2.96 -0.95 -11.21
C GLY A 68 2.95 0.52 -10.74
N ASP A 69 3.18 1.46 -11.65
CA ASP A 69 3.19 2.89 -11.28
C ASP A 69 1.77 3.46 -11.16
N GLU A 70 0.84 2.99 -11.98
CA GLU A 70 -0.59 3.29 -11.85
C GLU A 70 -1.14 2.81 -10.51
N GLY A 71 -0.87 1.54 -10.12
CA GLY A 71 -1.33 0.99 -8.85
C GLY A 71 -0.73 1.69 -7.63
N LYS A 72 0.51 2.21 -7.72
CA LYS A 72 1.07 3.08 -6.67
C LYS A 72 0.39 4.45 -6.64
N GLY A 73 0.06 5.01 -7.81
CA GLY A 73 -0.65 6.29 -7.94
C GLY A 73 -2.00 6.26 -7.24
N VAL A 74 -2.84 5.28 -7.54
CA VAL A 74 -4.18 5.18 -6.92
C VAL A 74 -4.13 4.97 -5.41
N ILE A 75 -3.12 4.27 -4.88
CA ILE A 75 -2.93 4.12 -3.43
C ILE A 75 -2.52 5.44 -2.78
N ARG A 76 -1.66 6.24 -3.43
CA ARG A 76 -1.30 7.59 -2.97
C ARG A 76 -2.51 8.52 -2.97
N ASP A 77 -3.31 8.47 -4.02
CA ASP A 77 -4.51 9.29 -4.13
C ASP A 77 -5.54 8.92 -3.06
N ALA A 78 -5.66 7.63 -2.74
CA ALA A 78 -6.48 7.17 -1.64
C ALA A 78 -5.96 7.64 -0.27
N GLU A 79 -4.65 7.63 -0.05
CA GLU A 79 -4.02 8.17 1.17
C GLU A 79 -4.27 9.68 1.31
N ALA A 80 -4.07 10.44 0.25
CA ALA A 80 -4.32 11.89 0.24
C ALA A 80 -5.80 12.23 0.54
N ALA A 81 -6.74 11.40 0.08
CA ALA A 81 -8.16 11.55 0.42
C ALA A 81 -8.49 11.21 1.89
N THR A 82 -7.61 10.47 2.57
CA THR A 82 -7.78 10.07 3.98
C THR A 82 -7.05 10.98 4.98
N ASP A 83 -6.14 11.85 4.51
CA ASP A 83 -5.28 12.72 5.31
C ASP A 83 -6.08 13.71 6.20
N GLU A 84 -7.33 14.06 5.84
CA GLU A 84 -8.19 14.87 6.72
C GLU A 84 -8.77 14.12 7.93
N ARG A 85 -8.61 12.79 8.01
CA ARG A 85 -9.26 11.96 9.04
C ARG A 85 -8.36 10.97 9.76
N VAL A 86 -7.26 10.50 9.16
CA VAL A 86 -6.33 9.55 9.81
C VAL A 86 -5.01 9.50 9.03
N GLY A 87 -3.88 9.69 9.72
CA GLY A 87 -2.54 9.60 9.13
C GLY A 87 -2.18 8.19 8.69
N LEU A 88 -2.67 7.80 7.51
CA LEU A 88 -2.27 6.58 6.84
C LEU A 88 -0.80 6.67 6.44
N SER A 89 -0.06 5.59 6.64
CA SER A 89 1.31 5.46 6.13
C SER A 89 1.39 4.19 5.29
N TYR A 90 1.64 4.30 3.98
CA TYR A 90 2.01 3.14 3.16
C TYR A 90 3.53 3.04 2.97
N SER A 91 4.09 1.83 3.14
CA SER A 91 5.51 1.58 2.93
C SER A 91 5.74 0.85 1.61
N LEU A 92 6.40 1.52 0.65
CA LEU A 92 7.03 0.88 -0.51
C LEU A 92 8.53 0.80 -0.25
N ARG A 93 9.18 -0.31 -0.64
CA ARG A 93 10.64 -0.34 -0.73
C ARG A 93 11.07 0.72 -1.74
N THR A 94 11.56 1.86 -1.27
CA THR A 94 12.39 2.73 -2.10
C THR A 94 13.65 1.92 -2.40
N LYS A 95 13.92 1.67 -3.68
CA LYS A 95 15.29 1.32 -4.06
C LYS A 95 16.14 2.52 -3.64
N ASN A 96 17.13 2.24 -2.83
CA ASN A 96 18.17 3.15 -2.38
C ASN A 96 18.88 3.77 -3.62
N ALA A 97 18.32 4.83 -4.20
CA ALA A 97 18.89 5.58 -5.32
C ALA A 97 19.60 6.87 -4.83
N ALA A 98 19.63 7.12 -3.52
CA ALA A 98 20.29 8.27 -2.90
C ALA A 98 21.72 7.98 -2.40
N GLN A 99 22.31 6.82 -2.70
CA GLN A 99 23.69 6.48 -2.30
C GLN A 99 24.71 6.39 -3.45
N ARG A 100 24.42 6.98 -4.62
CA ARG A 100 25.44 7.14 -5.68
C ARG A 100 25.55 8.58 -6.20
N THR A 101 25.65 9.53 -5.26
CA THR A 101 26.30 10.82 -5.53
C THR A 101 27.33 11.06 -4.44
N VAL A 102 28.46 10.34 -4.53
CA VAL A 102 29.67 10.75 -3.82
C VAL A 102 30.84 10.66 -4.78
N ARG A 103 31.29 11.85 -5.19
CA ARG A 103 32.62 12.20 -5.72
C ARG A 103 33.10 11.50 -7.00
N GLY A 104 32.93 12.22 -8.12
CA GLY A 104 33.84 12.18 -9.26
C GLY A 104 34.20 13.60 -9.65
N VAL A 105 35.13 14.20 -8.91
CA VAL A 105 35.86 15.41 -9.33
C VAL A 105 36.61 15.04 -10.61
N GLN A 106 36.47 15.84 -11.67
CA GLN A 106 37.22 15.66 -12.92
C GLN A 106 38.73 15.79 -12.67
N PRO A 107 39.58 14.95 -13.26
CA PRO A 107 41.02 15.14 -13.15
C PRO A 107 41.58 16.03 -14.27
N SER A 108 42.40 16.99 -13.81
CA SER A 108 43.45 17.82 -14.47
C SER A 108 43.07 18.72 -15.63
#